data_AF-A0A919HZ30-F1
#
_entry.id   AF-A0A919HZ30-F1
#
_cell.length_a   1.000
_cell.length_b   1.000
_cell.length_c   1.000
_cell.angle_alpha   90.00
_cell.angle_beta   90.00
_cell.angle_gamma   90.00
#
_symmetry.space_group_name_H-M   'P 1'
#
loop_
_entity.id
_entity.type
_entity.pdbx_description
1 polymer ?
#
loop_
_entity_poly.entity_id
_entity_poly.type
_entity_poly.pdbx_seq_one_letter_code
_entity_poly.pdbx_strand_id
1 'polypeptide(L)'
;MWNEPERAQALGKERSSLEAIVDTLDQMSQGLEDVAGLLDLAVEADDEETFNEAVAELDTLEEKLAQLEFRRMFSGEYDSADCYLDIQAGSGGTEARTGPAC
;
A
#
# COMPACT_ATOMS: atom_id res chain seq x y z
N MET A 1 25.71 6.15 21.20
CA MET A 1 25.09 6.09 19.86
C MET A 1 25.99 6.70 18.78
N TRP A 2 26.78 7.74 19.08
CA TRP A 2 27.66 8.44 18.13
C TRP A 2 29.09 7.88 18.00
N ASN A 3 29.41 6.78 18.67
CA ASN A 3 30.76 6.19 18.63
C ASN A 3 30.96 5.24 17.42
N GLU A 4 29.89 4.95 16.67
CA GLU A 4 29.88 4.05 15.51
C GLU A 4 29.11 4.74 14.36
N PRO A 5 29.79 5.57 13.53
CA PRO A 5 29.15 6.39 12.49
C PRO A 5 28.33 5.58 11.48
N GLU A 6 28.84 4.41 11.08
CA GLU A 6 28.16 3.49 10.16
C GLU A 6 26.83 2.97 10.73
N ARG A 7 26.82 2.65 12.02
CA ARG A 7 25.61 2.19 12.72
C ARG A 7 24.60 3.31 12.89
N ALA A 8 25.05 4.53 13.17
CA ALA A 8 24.17 5.70 13.23
C ALA A 8 23.53 6.01 11.85
N GLN A 9 24.29 5.87 10.76
CA GLN A 9 23.78 6.06 9.41
C GLN A 9 22.75 4.98 9.02
N ALA A 10 23.03 3.71 9.34
CA ALA A 10 22.10 2.60 9.10
C ALA A 10 20.78 2.79 9.85
N LEU A 11 20.85 3.11 11.15
CA LEU A 11 19.67 3.39 11.97
C LEU A 11 18.90 4.63 11.49
N GLY A 12 19.58 5.68 11.01
CA GLY A 12 18.92 6.84 10.42
C GLY A 12 18.13 6.50 9.16
N LYS A 13 18.68 5.64 8.30
CA LYS A 13 18.00 5.17 7.09
C LYS A 13 16.80 4.28 7.42
N GLU A 14 16.96 3.37 8.38
CA GLU A 14 15.87 2.52 8.87
C GLU A 14 14.76 3.36 9.50
N ARG A 15 15.11 4.30 10.38
CA ARG A 15 14.16 5.22 11.01
C ARG A 15 13.38 6.01 9.98
N SER A 16 14.04 6.62 9.00
CA SER A 16 13.36 7.38 7.95
C SER A 16 12.41 6.52 7.12
N SER A 17 12.75 5.24 6.92
CA SER A 17 11.89 4.30 6.19
C SER A 17 10.64 3.91 7.00
N LEU A 18 10.79 3.71 8.31
CA LEU A 18 9.69 3.43 9.23
C LEU A 18 8.81 4.68 9.46
N GLU A 19 9.42 5.85 9.67
CA GLU A 19 8.73 7.14 9.81
C GLU A 19 7.87 7.40 8.57
N ALA A 20 8.38 7.15 7.36
CA ALA A 20 7.59 7.31 6.14
C ALA A 20 6.32 6.43 6.13
N ILE A 21 6.36 5.23 6.70
CA ILE A 21 5.19 4.34 6.79
C ILE A 21 4.20 4.88 7.84
N VAL A 22 4.69 5.21 9.04
CA VAL A 22 3.87 5.72 10.14
C VAL A 22 3.18 7.03 9.74
N ASP A 23 3.95 8.00 9.26
CA ASP A 23 3.44 9.31 8.84
C ASP A 23 2.40 9.18 7.71
N THR A 24 2.58 8.22 6.80
CA THR A 24 1.59 7.97 5.74
C THR A 24 0.28 7.45 6.33
N LEU A 25 0.35 6.47 7.25
CA LEU A 25 -0.85 5.89 7.89
C LEU A 25 -1.58 6.91 8.78
N ASP A 26 -0.84 7.77 9.48
CA ASP A 26 -1.42 8.84 10.28
C ASP A 26 -2.14 9.86 9.38
N GLN A 27 -1.52 10.26 8.26
CA GLN A 27 -2.15 11.13 7.25
C GLN A 27 -3.38 10.49 6.62
N MET A 28 -3.35 9.18 6.35
CA MET A 28 -4.51 8.46 5.83
C MET A 28 -5.68 8.47 6.82
N SER A 29 -5.38 8.25 8.10
CA SER A 29 -6.40 8.23 9.16
C SER A 29 -7.04 9.60 9.29
N GLN A 30 -6.23 10.66 9.37
CA GLN A 30 -6.75 12.03 9.43
C GLN A 30 -7.53 12.41 8.17
N GLY A 31 -7.01 12.10 6.98
CA GLY A 31 -7.69 12.44 5.73
C GLY A 31 -9.03 11.73 5.58
N LEU A 32 -9.17 10.49 6.05
CA LEU A 32 -10.45 9.79 6.04
C LEU A 32 -11.46 10.40 7.02
N GLU A 33 -11.01 10.89 8.17
CA GLU A 33 -11.86 11.64 9.11
C GLU A 33 -12.34 12.96 8.48
N ASP A 34 -11.45 13.67 7.78
CA ASP A 34 -11.77 14.92 7.10
C ASP A 34 -12.78 14.70 5.95
N VAL A 35 -12.56 13.69 5.11
CA VAL A 35 -13.48 13.28 4.03
C VAL A 35 -14.86 12.90 4.59
N ALA A 36 -14.90 12.15 5.69
CA ALA A 36 -16.17 11.80 6.33
C ALA A 36 -16.93 13.05 6.80
N GLY A 37 -16.23 14.00 7.41
CA GLY A 37 -16.81 15.29 7.80
C GLY A 37 -17.31 16.12 6.62
N LEU A 38 -16.57 16.16 5.51
CA LEU A 38 -16.99 16.84 4.28
C LEU A 38 -18.23 16.20 3.66
N LEU A 39 -18.29 14.86 3.63
CA LEU A 39 -19.45 14.12 3.13
C LEU A 39 -20.69 14.39 3.98
N ASP A 40 -20.56 14.36 5.32
CA ASP A 40 -21.67 14.66 6.22
C ASP A 40 -22.19 16.08 5.98
N LEU A 41 -21.30 17.08 5.85
CA LEU A 41 -21.67 18.46 5.56
C LEU A 41 -22.35 18.61 4.20
N ALA A 42 -21.84 17.95 3.16
CA ALA A 42 -22.40 17.97 1.81
C ALA A 42 -23.82 17.39 1.79
N VAL A 43 -24.05 16.26 2.48
CA VAL A 43 -25.35 15.60 2.56
C VAL A 43 -26.35 16.45 3.35
N GLU A 44 -25.94 17.04 4.47
CA GLU A 44 -26.80 17.94 5.26
C GLU A 44 -27.20 19.20 4.48
N ALA A 45 -26.32 19.71 3.62
CA ALA A 45 -26.51 20.92 2.84
C ALA A 45 -27.13 20.69 1.45
N ASP A 46 -27.29 19.44 0.99
CA ASP A 46 -27.63 19.08 -0.39
C ASP A 46 -26.68 19.73 -1.41
N ASP A 47 -25.38 19.73 -1.09
CA ASP A 47 -24.31 20.40 -1.84
C ASP A 47 -23.47 19.39 -2.65
N GLU A 48 -23.79 19.28 -3.95
CA GLU A 48 -23.07 18.42 -4.88
C GLU A 48 -21.62 18.87 -5.14
N GLU A 49 -21.29 20.16 -4.99
CA GLU A 49 -19.93 20.65 -5.21
C GLU A 49 -19.01 20.11 -4.10
N THR A 50 -19.41 20.29 -2.84
CA THR A 50 -18.69 19.76 -1.68
C THR A 50 -18.62 18.24 -1.69
N PHE A 51 -19.67 17.55 -2.14
CA PHE A 51 -19.64 16.09 -2.31
C PHE A 51 -18.54 15.65 -3.29
N ASN A 52 -18.44 16.31 -4.45
CA ASN A 52 -17.42 15.98 -5.45
C ASN A 52 -16.00 16.30 -4.97
N GLU A 53 -15.83 17.35 -4.15
CA GLU A 53 -14.54 17.64 -3.50
C GLU A 53 -14.13 16.51 -2.55
N ALA A 54 -15.05 16.02 -1.71
CA ALA A 54 -14.78 14.92 -0.79
C ALA A 54 -14.39 13.61 -1.53
N VAL A 55 -15.04 13.33 -2.66
CA VAL A 55 -14.68 12.18 -3.51
C VAL A 55 -13.28 12.33 -4.11
N ALA A 56 -12.95 13.52 -4.63
CA ALA A 56 -11.62 13.77 -5.20
C ALA A 56 -10.49 13.64 -4.14
N GLU A 57 -10.76 14.05 -2.91
CA GLU A 57 -9.82 13.86 -1.80
C GLU A 57 -9.68 12.38 -1.44
N LEU A 58 -10.79 11.63 -1.40
CA LEU A 58 -10.77 10.19 -1.16
C LEU A 58 -9.96 9.43 -2.22
N ASP A 59 -10.14 9.75 -3.50
CA ASP A 59 -9.38 9.14 -4.60
C ASP A 59 -7.87 9.39 -4.43
N THR A 60 -7.50 10.59 -3.98
CA THR A 60 -6.10 10.93 -3.68
C THR A 60 -5.54 10.11 -2.51
N LEU A 61 -6.35 9.82 -1.49
CA LEU A 61 -5.97 8.95 -0.39
C LEU A 61 -5.81 7.49 -0.86
N GLU A 62 -6.70 7.01 -1.72
CA GLU A 62 -6.60 5.66 -2.29
C GLU A 62 -5.29 5.46 -3.08
N GLU A 63 -4.88 6.44 -3.90
CA GLU A 63 -3.60 6.39 -4.62
C GLU A 63 -2.39 6.31 -3.67
N LYS A 64 -2.43 7.05 -2.55
CA LYS A 64 -1.37 6.99 -1.52
C LYS A 64 -1.32 5.62 -0.84
N LEU A 65 -2.48 5.03 -0.54
CA LEU A 65 -2.55 3.69 0.03
C LEU A 65 -1.96 2.65 -0.91
N ALA A 66 -2.33 2.68 -2.18
CA ALA A 66 -1.84 1.74 -3.19
C ALA A 66 -0.30 1.80 -3.31
N GLN A 67 0.30 2.99 -3.24
CA GLN A 67 1.75 3.13 -3.22
C GLN A 67 2.38 2.52 -1.97
N LEU A 68 1.76 2.67 -0.80
CA LEU A 68 2.24 2.08 0.45
C LEU A 68 2.15 0.55 0.42
N GLU A 69 1.06 0.00 -0.09
CA GLU A 69 0.87 -1.43 -0.27
C GLU A 69 1.92 -2.02 -1.22
N PHE A 70 2.23 -1.31 -2.31
CA PHE A 70 3.31 -1.71 -3.22
C PHE A 70 4.65 -1.73 -2.49
N ARG A 71 5.01 -0.69 -1.72
CA ARG A 71 6.26 -0.70 -0.95
C ARG A 71 6.33 -1.86 0.05
N ARG A 72 5.20 -2.24 0.66
CA ARG A 72 5.13 -3.39 1.57
C ARG A 72 5.30 -4.72 0.85
N MET A 73 4.69 -4.88 -0.34
CA MET A 73 4.83 -6.09 -1.14
C MET A 73 6.24 -6.26 -1.71
N PHE A 74 6.92 -5.15 -2.06
CA PHE A 74 8.20 -5.12 -2.75
C PHE A 74 9.41 -4.77 -1.83
N SER A 75 9.39 -5.21 -0.56
CA SER A 75 10.46 -4.90 0.41
C SER A 75 11.61 -5.93 0.46
N GLY A 76 11.53 -6.99 -0.33
CA GLY A 76 12.53 -8.05 -0.47
C GLY A 76 13.68 -7.69 -1.41
N GLU A 77 14.85 -8.29 -1.16
CA GLU A 77 16.10 -8.01 -1.89
C GLU A 77 16.00 -8.25 -3.41
N TYR A 78 15.11 -9.16 -3.84
CA TYR A 78 14.96 -9.59 -5.23
C TYR A 78 13.60 -9.22 -5.84
N ASP A 79 12.80 -8.38 -5.20
CA ASP A 79 11.42 -8.10 -5.67
C ASP A 79 11.37 -7.30 -6.99
N SER A 80 12.48 -6.69 -7.38
CA SER A 80 12.64 -6.05 -8.70
C SER A 80 13.24 -6.96 -9.78
N ALA A 81 13.61 -8.19 -9.44
CA ALA A 81 14.19 -9.14 -10.38
C ALA A 81 13.11 -9.94 -11.12
N ASP A 82 13.40 -10.34 -12.35
CA ASP A 82 12.56 -11.27 -13.10
C ASP A 82 12.43 -12.60 -12.32
N CYS A 83 11.20 -13.09 -12.16
CA CYS A 83 10.95 -14.34 -11.46
C CYS A 83 10.79 -15.51 -12.44
N TYR A 84 11.40 -16.65 -12.11
CA TYR A 84 11.14 -17.92 -12.77
C TYR A 84 10.07 -18.67 -11.97
N LEU A 85 8.87 -18.81 -12.54
CA LEU A 85 7.78 -19.57 -11.95
C LEU A 85 7.78 -20.99 -12.51
N ASP A 86 8.12 -21.98 -11.68
CA ASP A 86 8.01 -23.40 -12.03
C ASP A 86 6.78 -24.01 -11.33
N ILE A 87 5.84 -24.53 -12.12
CA ILE A 87 4.62 -25.18 -11.61
C ILE A 87 4.79 -26.69 -11.74
N GLN A 88 5.09 -27.35 -10.63
CA GLN A 88 5.18 -28.81 -10.55
C GLN A 88 3.84 -29.38 -10.07
N ALA A 89 3.20 -30.21 -10.92
CA ALA A 89 2.08 -31.03 -10.46
C ALA A 89 2.62 -32.05 -9.45
N GLY A 90 2.18 -31.97 -8.19
CA GLY A 90 2.53 -32.92 -7.14
C GLY A 90 2.19 -34.38 -7.51
N SER A 91 2.66 -35.35 -6.72
CA SER A 91 2.55 -36.79 -6.97
C SER A 91 1.11 -37.31 -6.95
N GLY A 92 0.32 -36.96 -7.96
CA GLY A 92 -0.99 -37.48 -8.28
C GLY A 92 -0.93 -38.16 -9.63
N GLY A 93 -0.71 -39.47 -9.63
CA GLY A 93 -0.72 -40.28 -10.86
C GLY A 93 -2.01 -40.06 -11.66
N THR A 94 -1.88 -39.99 -12.99
CA THR A 94 -2.93 -39.97 -14.03
C THR A 94 -4.08 -38.95 -13.95
N GLU A 95 -4.42 -38.36 -12.80
CA GLU A 95 -5.50 -37.37 -12.66
C GLU A 95 -5.01 -35.93 -12.52
N ALA A 96 -3.71 -35.70 -12.26
CA ALA A 96 -3.14 -34.34 -12.17
C ALA A 96 -2.99 -33.62 -13.54
N ARG A 97 -3.43 -34.25 -14.63
CA ARG A 97 -3.29 -33.74 -16.00
C ARG A 97 -4.66 -33.52 -16.63
N THR A 98 -5.42 -32.56 -16.12
CA THR A 98 -6.60 -32.06 -16.86
C THR A 98 -6.75 -30.56 -16.67
N GLY A 99 -5.78 -29.81 -17.19
CA GLY A 99 -6.09 -28.53 -17.83
C GLY A 99 -6.88 -28.81 -19.12
N PRO A 100 -7.82 -27.94 -19.54
CA PRO A 100 -8.78 -28.28 -20.58
C PRO A 100 -8.05 -28.54 -21.88
N ALA A 101 -8.27 -29.73 -22.44
CA ALA A 101 -8.02 -30.00 -23.84
C ALA A 101 -9.02 -29.17 -24.65
N CYS A 102 -8.52 -28.11 -25.29
CA CYS A 102 -9.07 -27.56 -26.51
C CYS A 102 -7.90 -27.38 -27.47
#